data_AF-A0A1P8F5X8-F1
#
_entry.id   AF-A0A1P8F5X8-F1
#
_cell.length_a   1.000
_cell.length_b   1.000
_cell.length_c   1.000
_cell.angle_alpha   90.00
_cell.angle_beta   90.00
_cell.angle_gamma   90.00
#
_symmetry.space_group_name_H-M   'P 1'
#
loop_
_entity.id
_entity.type
_entity.pdbx_description
1 polymer ?
#
loop_
_entity_poly.entity_id
_entity_poly.type
_entity_poly.pdbx_seq_one_letter_code
_entity_poly.pdbx_strand_id
1 'polypeptide(L)'
;MGRYPTVASKLEILEFIASKETATLGDLVNQFGYTAGAAAVRLCRLEHQRLIEKMWASKEGYCLTSRAYERLESLRRSRGKTYSQLLNEIDDLRRQLAEKESENQGLKNENIRLKTELSQIKSQYY
;
A
#
# COMPACT_ATOMS: atom_id res chain seq x y z
N MET A 1 -27.91 8.18 6.50
CA MET A 1 -26.45 8.46 6.59
C MET A 1 -25.78 7.93 5.32
N GLY A 2 -25.51 8.79 4.34
CA GLY A 2 -24.87 8.39 3.07
C GLY A 2 -23.43 7.91 3.29
N ARG A 3 -23.01 6.86 2.58
CA ARG A 3 -21.61 6.41 2.59
C ARG A 3 -20.79 7.36 1.73
N TYR A 4 -20.15 8.35 2.36
CA TYR A 4 -19.13 9.15 1.67
C TYR A 4 -17.91 8.29 1.35
N PRO A 5 -17.32 8.42 0.15
CA PRO A 5 -16.10 7.69 -0.21
C PRO A 5 -14.94 8.05 0.74
N THR A 6 -14.09 7.08 1.04
CA THR A 6 -12.86 7.32 1.80
C THR A 6 -11.78 7.77 0.82
N VAL A 7 -11.47 9.07 0.82
CA VAL A 7 -10.46 9.63 -0.10
C VAL A 7 -9.05 9.47 0.46
N ALA A 8 -8.86 9.76 1.74
CA ALA A 8 -7.61 9.54 2.46
C ALA A 8 -7.75 8.47 3.54
N SER A 9 -6.73 7.63 3.66
CA SER A 9 -6.61 6.65 4.73
C SER A 9 -6.55 7.33 6.10
N LYS A 10 -6.79 6.56 7.16
CA LYS A 10 -6.72 7.10 8.53
C LYS A 10 -5.29 7.56 8.86
N LEU A 11 -4.31 6.80 8.38
CA LEU A 11 -2.90 7.09 8.62
C LEU A 11 -2.49 8.41 7.96
N GLU A 12 -2.86 8.65 6.71
CA GLU A 12 -2.53 9.89 5.99
C GLU A 12 -3.09 11.13 6.68
N ILE A 13 -4.34 11.07 7.16
CA ILE A 13 -4.94 12.21 7.86
C ILE A 13 -4.24 12.46 9.21
N LEU A 14 -3.93 11.41 9.96
CA LEU A 14 -3.21 11.57 11.23
C LEU A 14 -1.77 12.07 11.00
N GLU A 15 -1.07 11.61 9.95
CA GLU A 15 0.26 12.10 9.57
C GLU A 15 0.19 13.58 9.16
N PHE A 16 -0.84 13.99 8.44
CA PHE A 16 -1.06 15.38 8.08
C PHE A 16 -1.29 16.27 9.32
N ILE A 17 -2.19 15.88 10.22
CA ILE A 17 -2.44 16.65 11.46
C ILE A 17 -1.17 16.70 12.31
N ALA A 18 -0.43 15.59 12.41
CA ALA A 18 0.85 15.58 13.12
C ALA A 18 1.86 16.58 12.54
N SER A 19 1.90 16.74 11.21
CA SER A 19 2.84 17.65 10.53
C SER A 19 2.45 19.12 10.61
N LYS A 20 1.15 19.41 10.63
CA LYS A 20 0.61 20.78 10.66
C LYS A 20 0.29 21.25 12.08
N GLU A 21 0.38 20.35 13.06
CA GLU A 21 -0.06 20.46 14.46
C GLU A 21 -1.58 20.61 14.62
N THR A 22 -2.24 21.23 13.65
CA THR A 22 -3.69 21.43 13.61
C THR A 22 -4.24 21.19 12.20
N ALA A 23 -5.45 20.65 12.11
CA ALA A 23 -6.19 20.59 10.86
C ALA A 23 -7.61 21.13 11.02
N THR A 24 -8.10 21.72 9.94
CA THR A 24 -9.46 22.22 9.82
C THR A 24 -10.25 21.38 8.82
N LEU A 25 -11.55 21.60 8.75
CA LEU A 25 -12.39 21.04 7.69
C LEU A 25 -11.88 21.48 6.31
N GLY A 26 -11.51 22.76 6.16
CA GLY A 26 -10.96 23.31 4.92
C GLY A 26 -9.67 22.62 4.47
N ASP A 27 -8.83 22.20 5.42
CA ASP A 27 -7.63 21.43 5.10
C ASP A 27 -7.95 20.08 4.48
N LEU A 28 -8.97 19.38 4.99
CA LEU A 28 -9.38 18.10 4.40
C LEU A 28 -9.97 18.27 3.00
N VAL A 29 -10.69 19.37 2.77
CA VAL A 29 -11.22 19.70 1.45
C VAL A 29 -10.08 20.00 0.47
N ASN A 30 -9.14 20.87 0.86
CA ASN A 30 -8.10 21.35 -0.03
C ASN A 30 -6.98 20.31 -0.25
N GLN A 31 -6.55 19.61 0.80
CA GLN A 31 -5.40 18.70 0.73
C GLN A 31 -5.78 17.32 0.21
N PHE A 32 -6.97 16.83 0.56
CA PHE A 32 -7.40 15.46 0.25
C PHE A 32 -8.60 15.41 -0.68
N GLY A 33 -9.11 16.54 -1.17
CA GLY A 33 -10.23 16.57 -2.12
C GLY A 33 -11.56 16.09 -1.54
N TYR A 34 -11.74 16.15 -0.21
CA TYR A 34 -13.03 15.84 0.39
C TYR A 34 -14.07 16.91 0.02
N THR A 35 -15.34 16.51 -0.07
CA THR A 35 -16.43 17.49 0.05
C THR A 35 -16.55 17.95 1.50
N ALA A 36 -17.07 19.15 1.75
CA ALA A 36 -17.20 19.69 3.10
C ALA A 36 -17.95 18.74 4.06
N GLY A 37 -19.06 18.13 3.59
CA GLY A 37 -19.81 17.14 4.36
C GLY A 37 -19.01 15.86 4.65
N ALA A 38 -18.24 15.36 3.68
CA ALA A 38 -17.42 14.17 3.86
C ALA A 38 -16.25 14.44 4.83
N ALA A 39 -15.63 15.62 4.76
CA ALA A 39 -14.59 16.07 5.67
C ALA A 39 -15.12 16.17 7.12
N ALA A 40 -16.30 16.79 7.31
CA ALA A 40 -16.95 16.88 8.62
C ALA A 40 -17.22 15.49 9.23
N VAL A 41 -17.79 14.58 8.43
CA VAL A 41 -18.04 13.19 8.86
C VAL A 41 -16.72 12.48 9.20
N ARG A 42 -15.65 12.75 8.45
CA ARG A 42 -14.34 12.15 8.69
C ARG A 42 -13.73 12.63 10.01
N LEU A 43 -13.71 13.94 10.25
CA LEU A 43 -13.23 14.52 11.51
C LEU A 43 -14.07 14.03 12.69
N CYS A 44 -15.40 14.05 12.57
CA CYS A 44 -16.31 13.54 13.60
C CYS A 44 -16.02 12.06 13.95
N ARG A 45 -15.69 11.22 12.97
CA ARG A 45 -15.30 9.82 13.23
C ARG A 45 -13.97 9.70 13.96
N LEU A 46 -12.99 10.54 13.63
CA LEU A 46 -11.69 10.55 14.31
C LEU A 46 -11.82 11.07 15.74
N GLU A 47 -12.68 12.06 15.96
CA GLU A 47 -13.00 12.62 17.27
C GLU A 47 -13.69 11.57 18.15
N HIS A 48 -14.71 10.86 17.63
CA HIS A 48 -15.35 9.75 18.34
C HIS A 48 -14.38 8.60 18.68
N GLN A 49 -13.35 8.39 17.86
CA GLN A 49 -12.29 7.41 18.14
C GLN A 49 -11.24 7.93 19.13
N ARG A 50 -11.39 9.16 19.62
CA ARG A 50 -10.45 9.87 20.51
C ARG A 50 -9.06 9.99 19.90
N LEU A 51 -8.98 10.14 18.58
CA LEU A 51 -7.73 10.32 17.84
C LEU A 51 -7.48 11.80 17.53
N ILE A 52 -8.52 12.62 17.54
CA ILE A 52 -8.38 14.07 17.43
C ILE A 52 -9.27 14.71 18.47
N GLU A 53 -8.96 15.94 18.84
CA GLU A 53 -9.77 16.77 19.71
C GLU A 53 -9.76 18.21 19.22
N LYS A 54 -10.80 18.97 19.60
CA LYS A 54 -10.87 20.39 19.25
C LYS A 54 -9.87 21.16 20.07
N MET A 55 -9.12 22.02 19.40
CA MET A 55 -8.15 22.87 20.07
C MET A 55 -8.87 24.02 20.78
N TRP A 56 -8.68 24.14 22.08
CA TRP A 56 -9.27 25.20 22.91
C TRP A 56 -9.05 26.63 22.36
N ALA A 57 -7.91 26.88 21.72
CA ALA A 57 -7.55 28.17 21.12
C ALA A 57 -8.19 28.45 19.74
N SER A 58 -8.82 27.48 19.10
CA SER A 58 -9.44 27.64 17.77
C SER A 58 -10.81 26.97 17.70
N LYS A 59 -11.84 27.73 17.28
CA LYS A 59 -13.21 27.19 17.15
C LYS A 59 -13.32 26.07 16.11
N GLU A 60 -12.37 25.96 15.18
CA GLU A 60 -12.46 25.06 14.02
C GLU A 60 -11.23 24.14 13.84
N GLY A 61 -10.22 24.27 14.72
CA GLY A 61 -8.98 23.51 14.65
C GLY A 61 -9.08 22.20 15.43
N TYR A 62 -8.56 21.13 14.85
CA TYR A 62 -8.41 19.81 15.47
C TYR A 62 -6.93 19.48 15.61
N CYS A 63 -6.52 19.01 16.80
CA CYS A 63 -5.17 18.50 17.05
C CYS A 63 -5.21 17.00 17.40
N LEU A 64 -4.04 16.35 17.36
CA LEU A 64 -3.91 14.96 17.75
C LEU A 64 -3.94 14.80 19.28
N THR A 65 -4.60 13.74 19.74
CA THR A 65 -4.50 13.31 21.15
C THR A 65 -3.24 12.48 21.38
N SER A 66 -2.80 12.29 22.63
CA SER A 66 -1.69 11.36 22.95
C SER A 66 -1.93 9.94 22.41
N ARG A 67 -3.18 9.46 22.52
CA ARG A 67 -3.61 8.18 21.96
C ARG A 67 -3.43 8.12 20.44
N ALA A 68 -3.62 9.23 19.76
CA ALA A 68 -3.43 9.32 18.32
C ALA A 68 -1.97 9.17 17.92
N TYR A 69 -1.05 9.78 18.67
CA TYR A 69 0.39 9.60 18.45
C TYR A 69 0.83 8.15 18.66
N GLU A 70 0.37 7.49 19.73
CA GLU A 70 0.61 6.06 19.95
C GLU A 70 0.05 5.21 18.78
N ARG A 71 -1.16 5.54 18.32
CA ARG A 71 -1.79 4.84 17.21
C ARG A 71 -1.05 5.05 15.90
N LEU A 72 -0.56 6.27 15.65
CA LEU A 72 0.21 6.64 14.47
C LEU A 72 1.52 5.85 14.42
N GLU A 73 2.24 5.75 15.53
CA GLU A 73 3.46 4.94 15.63
C GLU A 73 3.19 3.44 15.41
N SER A 74 2.11 2.91 15.98
CA SER A 74 1.69 1.53 15.72
C SER A 74 1.39 1.27 14.23
N LEU A 75 0.70 2.20 13.57
CA LEU A 75 0.38 2.10 12.13
C LEU A 75 1.62 2.24 11.24
N ARG A 76 2.57 3.11 11.59
CA ARG A 76 3.84 3.24 10.88
C ARG A 76 4.66 1.95 10.95
N ARG A 77 4.73 1.34 12.14
CA ARG A 77 5.41 0.05 12.33
C ARG A 77 4.73 -1.07 11.54
N SER A 78 3.40 -1.15 11.55
CA SER A 78 2.70 -2.16 10.75
C SER A 78 2.93 -1.96 9.26
N ARG A 79 2.87 -0.71 8.77
CA ARG A 79 3.16 -0.37 7.36
C ARG A 79 4.58 -0.80 6.97
N GLY A 80 5.57 -0.54 7.83
CA GLY A 80 6.96 -0.98 7.62
C GLY A 80 7.10 -2.50 7.55
N LYS A 81 6.43 -3.25 8.44
CA LYS A 81 6.40 -4.72 8.41
C LYS A 81 5.78 -5.25 7.12
N THR A 82 4.62 -4.73 6.72
CA THR A 82 3.96 -5.15 5.47
C THR A 82 4.83 -4.84 4.26
N TYR A 83 5.48 -3.67 4.21
CA TYR A 83 6.39 -3.32 3.14
C TYR A 83 7.58 -4.29 3.06
N SER A 84 8.19 -4.65 4.19
CA SER A 84 9.28 -5.63 4.23
C SER A 84 8.84 -7.04 3.77
N GLN A 85 7.62 -7.45 4.11
CA GLN A 85 7.07 -8.74 3.66
C GLN A 85 6.87 -8.75 2.15
N LEU A 86 6.32 -7.67 1.58
CA LEU A 86 6.12 -7.53 0.15
C LEU A 86 7.46 -7.52 -0.62
N LEU A 87 8.50 -6.88 -0.08
CA LEU A 87 9.83 -6.92 -0.68
C LEU A 87 10.40 -8.35 -0.71
N ASN A 88 10.28 -9.08 0.40
CA ASN A 88 10.72 -10.48 0.45
C ASN A 88 9.95 -11.35 -0.56
N GLU A 89 8.65 -11.14 -0.72
CA GLU A 89 7.83 -11.86 -1.69
C GLU A 89 8.23 -11.52 -3.13
N ILE A 90 8.53 -10.25 -3.44
CA ILE A 90 9.06 -9.85 -4.74
C ILE A 90 10.39 -10.53 -5.03
N ASP A 91 11.30 -10.58 -4.06
CA ASP A 91 12.61 -11.22 -4.23
C ASP A 91 12.49 -12.74 -4.41
N ASP A 92 11.57 -13.38 -3.69
CA ASP A 92 11.29 -14.81 -3.85
C ASP A 92 10.70 -15.12 -5.23
N LEU A 93 9.70 -14.34 -5.66
CA LEU A 93 9.11 -14.48 -7.00
C LEU A 93 10.13 -14.25 -8.12
N ARG A 94 11.07 -13.33 -7.94
CA ARG A 94 12.18 -13.11 -8.89
C ARG A 94 13.10 -14.32 -8.98
N ARG A 95 13.39 -14.98 -7.86
CA ARG A 95 14.20 -16.22 -7.85
C ARG A 95 13.47 -17.36 -8.56
N GLN A 96 12.19 -17.55 -8.26
CA GLN A 96 11.36 -18.57 -8.92
C GLN A 96 11.26 -18.32 -10.43
N LEU A 97 11.13 -17.06 -10.86
CA LEU A 97 11.11 -16.71 -12.28
C LEU A 97 12.43 -17.06 -12.97
N ALA A 98 13.57 -16.69 -12.37
CA ALA A 98 14.89 -17.00 -12.92
C ALA A 98 15.13 -18.52 -13.03
N GLU A 99 14.70 -19.29 -12.04
CA GLU A 99 14.76 -20.76 -12.08
C GLU A 99 13.93 -21.34 -13.23
N LYS A 100 12.69 -20.86 -13.38
CA LYS A 100 11.79 -21.29 -14.46
C LYS A 100 12.28 -20.88 -15.86
N GLU A 101 12.95 -19.75 -15.97
CA GLU A 101 13.60 -19.33 -17.22
C GLU A 101 14.78 -20.25 -17.57
N SER A 102 15.62 -20.60 -16.59
CA SER A 102 16.72 -21.56 -16.78
C SER A 102 16.21 -22.95 -17.17
N GLU A 103 15.17 -23.44 -16.50
CA GLU A 103 14.53 -24.72 -16.82
C GLU A 103 13.99 -24.73 -18.27
N ASN A 104 13.28 -23.67 -18.66
CA ASN A 104 12.80 -23.52 -20.04
C ASN A 104 13.93 -23.48 -21.06
N GLN A 105 15.05 -22.83 -20.75
CA GLN A 105 16.20 -22.80 -21.64
C GLN A 105 16.84 -24.18 -21.77
N GLY A 106 16.93 -24.95 -20.68
CA GLY A 106 17.35 -26.36 -20.70
C GLY A 106 16.47 -27.22 -21.60
N LEU A 107 15.15 -27.15 -21.41
CA LEU A 107 14.18 -27.89 -22.21
C LEU A 107 14.22 -27.51 -23.70
N LYS A 108 14.43 -26.23 -24.02
CA LYS A 108 14.62 -25.77 -25.41
C LYS A 108 15.85 -26.42 -26.04
N ASN A 109 16.98 -26.45 -25.31
CA ASN A 109 18.21 -27.06 -25.80
C ASN A 109 18.05 -28.57 -26.01
N GLU A 110 17.39 -29.26 -25.10
CA GLU A 110 17.08 -30.69 -25.23
C GLU A 110 16.16 -30.97 -26.41
N ASN A 111 15.12 -30.15 -26.62
CA ASN A 111 14.24 -30.26 -27.77
C ASN A 111 15.00 -30.09 -29.11
N ILE A 112 15.96 -29.17 -29.17
CA ILE A 112 16.83 -28.99 -30.33
C ILE A 112 17.67 -30.25 -30.57
N ARG A 113 18.33 -30.78 -29.54
CA ARG A 113 19.15 -32.00 -29.64
C ARG A 113 18.34 -33.20 -30.15
N LEU A 114 17.19 -33.47 -29.54
CA LEU A 114 16.31 -34.56 -29.93
C LEU A 114 15.81 -34.41 -31.38
N LYS A 115 15.49 -33.19 -31.81
CA LYS A 115 15.13 -32.92 -33.21
C LYS A 115 16.28 -33.23 -34.17
N THR A 116 17.52 -32.87 -33.80
CA THR A 116 18.71 -33.18 -34.61
C THR A 116 18.95 -34.69 -34.69
N GLU A 117 18.91 -35.40 -33.56
CA GLU A 117 19.06 -36.86 -33.52
C GLU A 117 17.99 -37.56 -34.36
N LEU A 118 16.74 -37.13 -34.25
CA LEU A 118 15.63 -37.68 -35.01
C LEU A 118 15.81 -37.47 -36.52
N SER A 119 16.30 -36.30 -36.95
CA SER A 119 16.64 -36.04 -38.36
C SER A 119 17.80 -36.93 -38.86
N GLN A 120 18.84 -37.13 -38.04
CA GLN A 120 19.97 -37.99 -38.40
C GLN A 120 19.53 -39.45 -38.57
N ILE A 121 18.74 -39.97 -37.62
CA ILE A 121 18.18 -41.32 -37.71
C ILE A 121 17.33 -41.45 -38.97
N LYS A 122 16.44 -40.49 -39.25
CA LYS A 122 15.65 -40.52 -40.49
C LYS A 122 16.51 -40.59 -41.75
N SER A 123 17.63 -39.87 -41.80
CA SER A 123 18.55 -39.92 -42.95
C SER A 123 19.36 -41.21 -43.07
N GLN A 124 19.38 -42.07 -42.05
CA GLN A 124 20.05 -43.39 -42.11
C GLN A 124 19.11 -44.50 -42.62
N TYR A 125 17.79 -44.31 -42.51
CA TYR A 125 16.78 -45.30 -42.87
C TYR A 125 16.01 -44.96 -44.16
N TYR A 126 16.34 -43.84 -44.81
CA TYR A 126 15.87 -43.42 -46.14
C TYR A 126 17.07 -43.17 -47.05
#